data_AF-A0A8H4EUK6-F1
#
_entry.id   AF-A0A8H4EUK6-F1
#
_cell.length_a   1.000
_cell.length_b   1.000
_cell.length_c   1.000
_cell.angle_alpha   90.00
_cell.angle_beta   90.00
_cell.angle_gamma   90.00
#
_symmetry.space_group_name_H-M   'P 1'
#
loop_
_entity.id
_entity.type
_entity.pdbx_description
1 polymer ?
#
loop_
_entity_poly.entity_id
_entity_poly.type
_entity_poly.pdbx_seq_one_letter_code
_entity_poly.pdbx_strand_id
1 'polypeptide(L)'
;MSYQALNSTGEQDLENNLVQYVNDSENERYPFGKSVMLCRSVATQMTFIRKIWTILAIHILTIILTTLLLYICDWRHIVQRFIWFWWLSLISSMGLLFFLTYKSNDDYQPPWFLILIYALFNSYTVGSIVCLLDLTSVIDLLILLFIASFSVICFTLQTTYKFKSKESIFLVCTTIIVTSFILHPLVFSIIDAFPAVSIAILLSLFFVFDTWYMMDNMNKYEYKGAAMQLILDLLVPFKCIHHMSELSAEYW
;
A
#
# COMPACT_ATOMS: atom_id res chain seq x y z
N MET A 1 28.11 -28.20 42.88
CA MET A 1 27.94 -27.67 41.51
C MET A 1 26.90 -28.43 40.69
N SER A 2 26.47 -29.65 41.06
CA SER A 2 25.52 -30.45 40.26
C SER A 2 24.03 -30.07 40.38
N TYR A 3 23.59 -29.50 41.52
CA TYR A 3 22.18 -29.17 41.74
C TYR A 3 21.67 -27.94 40.97
N GLN A 4 22.55 -26.97 40.66
CA GLN A 4 22.16 -25.78 39.89
C GLN A 4 21.94 -26.10 38.40
N ALA A 5 22.62 -27.10 37.84
CA ALA A 5 22.47 -27.50 36.44
C ALA A 5 21.17 -28.32 36.19
N LEU A 6 20.71 -29.13 37.15
CA LEU A 6 19.45 -29.87 37.03
C LEU A 6 18.22 -28.95 37.12
N ASN A 7 18.28 -27.90 37.94
CA ASN A 7 17.19 -26.95 38.08
C ASN A 7 17.05 -26.04 36.84
N SER A 8 18.16 -25.62 36.24
CA SER A 8 18.13 -24.81 35.01
C SER A 8 17.60 -25.58 33.80
N THR A 9 17.87 -26.89 33.73
CA THR A 9 17.42 -27.74 32.62
C THR A 9 15.90 -27.98 32.70
N GLY A 10 15.37 -28.22 33.91
CA GLY A 10 13.93 -28.40 34.13
C GLY A 10 13.10 -27.13 33.90
N GLU A 11 13.62 -25.95 34.22
CA GLU A 11 12.96 -24.67 33.91
C GLU A 11 12.92 -24.40 32.40
N GLN A 12 14.02 -24.67 31.68
CA GLN A 12 14.08 -24.53 30.22
C GLN A 12 13.14 -25.50 29.50
N ASP A 13 13.03 -26.74 29.98
CA ASP A 13 12.10 -27.73 29.41
C ASP A 13 10.64 -27.34 29.66
N LEU A 14 10.32 -26.75 30.82
CA LEU A 14 8.99 -26.24 31.11
C LEU A 14 8.65 -25.01 30.24
N GLU A 15 9.60 -24.08 30.08
CA GLU A 15 9.45 -22.92 29.21
C GLU A 15 9.23 -23.33 27.75
N ASN A 16 10.00 -24.30 27.25
CA ASN A 16 9.85 -24.84 25.89
C ASN A 16 8.49 -25.52 25.70
N ASN A 17 8.01 -26.29 26.68
CA ASN A 17 6.68 -26.93 26.61
C ASN A 17 5.55 -25.90 26.66
N LEU A 18 5.69 -24.83 27.44
CA LEU A 18 4.71 -23.74 27.49
C LEU A 18 4.69 -22.95 26.17
N VAL A 19 5.86 -22.66 25.59
CA VAL A 19 5.96 -22.02 24.27
C VAL A 19 5.34 -22.89 23.19
N GLN A 20 5.55 -24.21 23.24
CA GLN A 20 4.97 -25.14 22.29
C GLN A 20 3.44 -25.27 22.45
N TYR A 21 2.93 -25.33 23.68
CA TYR A 21 1.48 -25.32 23.94
C TYR A 21 0.80 -24.01 23.50
N VAL A 22 1.46 -22.87 23.71
CA VAL A 22 0.98 -21.57 23.20
C VAL A 22 0.98 -21.57 21.68
N ASN A 23 2.04 -22.06 21.02
CA ASN A 23 2.09 -22.13 19.56
C ASN A 23 1.03 -23.08 18.98
N ASP A 24 0.81 -24.25 19.59
CA ASP A 24 -0.20 -25.21 19.14
C ASP A 24 -1.62 -24.67 19.31
N SER A 25 -1.92 -24.03 20.45
CA SER A 25 -3.21 -23.37 20.68
C SER A 25 -3.42 -22.12 19.81
N GLU A 26 -2.35 -21.41 19.44
CA GLU A 26 -2.41 -20.34 18.45
C GLU A 26 -2.66 -20.87 17.04
N ASN A 27 -2.04 -22.00 16.67
CA ASN A 27 -2.21 -22.64 15.38
C ASN A 27 -3.63 -23.24 15.23
N GLU A 28 -4.20 -23.79 16.30
CA GLU A 28 -5.61 -24.21 16.34
C GLU A 28 -6.59 -23.04 16.18
N ARG A 29 -6.30 -21.88 16.78
CA ARG A 29 -7.16 -20.69 16.63
C ARG A 29 -6.98 -19.98 15.30
N TYR A 30 -5.81 -20.09 14.69
CA TYR A 30 -5.45 -19.40 13.45
C TYR A 30 -4.69 -20.34 12.50
N PRO A 31 -5.38 -21.31 11.87
CA PRO A 31 -4.74 -22.31 11.00
C PRO A 31 -4.07 -21.68 9.76
N PHE A 32 -4.49 -20.48 9.37
CA PHE A 32 -3.94 -19.69 8.26
C PHE A 32 -3.05 -18.51 8.74
N GLY A 33 -2.70 -18.50 10.03
CA GLY A 33 -1.87 -17.47 10.64
C GLY A 33 -2.65 -16.29 11.22
N LYS A 34 -2.00 -15.58 12.16
CA LYS A 34 -2.59 -14.44 12.87
C LYS A 34 -2.54 -13.16 12.04
N SER A 35 -3.64 -12.41 12.05
CA SER A 35 -3.64 -11.08 11.44
C SER A 35 -2.63 -10.15 12.12
N VAL A 36 -2.14 -9.18 11.34
CA VAL A 36 -1.17 -8.19 11.83
C VAL A 36 -1.78 -7.35 12.95
N MET A 37 -3.08 -7.03 12.90
CA MET A 37 -3.82 -6.30 13.93
C MET A 37 -3.83 -7.04 15.29
N LEU A 38 -3.92 -8.38 15.28
CA LEU A 38 -3.92 -9.22 16.48
C LEU A 38 -2.52 -9.50 17.05
N CYS A 39 -1.46 -9.18 16.31
CA CYS A 39 -0.09 -9.33 16.80
C CYS A 39 0.17 -8.38 17.99
N ARG A 40 0.62 -8.93 19.13
CA ARG A 40 0.87 -8.18 20.37
C ARG A 40 1.97 -7.11 20.25
N SER A 41 2.90 -7.27 19.31
CA SER A 41 4.05 -6.38 19.13
C SER A 41 3.76 -5.26 18.10
N VAL A 42 3.79 -4.01 18.57
CA VAL A 42 3.67 -2.79 17.72
C VAL A 42 4.74 -2.75 16.61
N ALA A 43 5.95 -3.24 16.91
CA ALA A 43 7.05 -3.30 15.96
C ALA A 43 6.76 -4.15 14.71
N THR A 44 6.01 -5.24 14.86
CA THR A 44 5.63 -6.12 13.73
C THR A 44 4.62 -5.43 12.82
N GLN A 45 3.63 -4.75 13.40
CA GLN A 45 2.64 -3.96 12.67
C GLN A 45 3.31 -2.85 11.86
N MET A 46 4.18 -2.07 12.48
CA MET A 46 4.89 -0.99 11.80
C MET A 46 5.84 -1.48 10.72
N THR A 47 6.49 -2.63 10.91
CA THR A 47 7.38 -3.21 9.89
C THR A 47 6.61 -3.67 8.66
N PHE A 48 5.40 -4.23 8.84
CA PHE A 48 4.53 -4.63 7.73
C PHE A 48 4.09 -3.41 6.91
N ILE A 49 3.55 -2.38 7.58
CA ILE A 49 3.10 -1.14 6.93
C ILE A 49 4.27 -0.46 6.20
N ARG A 50 5.43 -0.34 6.85
CA ARG A 50 6.62 0.26 6.25
C ARG A 50 7.02 -0.41 4.94
N LYS A 51 7.00 -1.74 4.88
CA LYS A 51 7.32 -2.49 3.65
C LYS A 51 6.33 -2.17 2.52
N ILE A 52 5.04 -2.19 2.85
CA ILE A 52 3.97 -1.94 1.88
C ILE A 52 4.03 -0.51 1.32
N TRP A 53 4.13 0.48 2.20
CA TRP A 53 4.22 1.89 1.82
C TRP A 53 5.53 2.23 1.11
N THR A 54 6.64 1.55 1.43
CA THR A 54 7.90 1.71 0.68
C THR A 54 7.75 1.23 -0.76
N ILE A 55 7.09 0.08 -0.98
CA ILE A 55 6.83 -0.42 -2.34
C ILE A 55 5.91 0.55 -3.10
N LEU A 56 4.86 1.06 -2.45
CA LEU A 56 3.96 2.06 -3.04
C LEU A 56 4.70 3.37 -3.39
N ALA A 57 5.56 3.88 -2.50
CA ALA A 57 6.33 5.10 -2.74
C ALA A 57 7.30 4.96 -3.92
N ILE A 58 7.98 3.81 -4.05
CA ILE A 58 8.84 3.50 -5.20
C ILE A 58 8.01 3.44 -6.49
N HIS A 59 6.81 2.87 -6.43
CA HIS A 59 5.91 2.83 -7.57
C HIS A 59 5.46 4.24 -8.00
N ILE A 60 5.00 5.07 -7.06
CA ILE A 60 4.64 6.48 -7.36
C ILE A 60 5.83 7.24 -7.95
N LEU A 61 7.03 7.06 -7.42
CA LEU A 61 8.25 7.64 -7.98
C LEU A 61 8.51 7.17 -9.42
N THR A 62 8.27 5.89 -9.71
CA THR A 62 8.38 5.33 -11.06
C THR A 62 7.37 5.96 -12.02
N ILE A 63 6.14 6.23 -11.56
CA ILE A 63 5.14 6.96 -12.34
C ILE A 63 5.62 8.38 -12.62
N ILE A 64 6.08 9.13 -11.60
CA ILE A 64 6.58 10.49 -11.78
C ILE A 64 7.71 10.54 -12.81
N LEU A 65 8.69 9.64 -12.69
CA LEU A 65 9.83 9.56 -13.62
C LEU A 65 9.38 9.22 -15.05
N THR A 66 8.47 8.24 -15.19
CA THR A 66 7.93 7.83 -16.49
C THR A 66 7.16 8.97 -17.15
N THR A 67 6.29 9.66 -16.40
CA THR A 67 5.54 10.82 -16.88
C THR A 67 6.45 11.95 -17.33
N LEU A 68 7.47 12.27 -16.53
CA LEU A 68 8.43 13.33 -16.86
C LEU A 68 9.24 13.01 -18.13
N LEU A 69 9.67 11.75 -18.28
CA LEU A 69 10.38 11.29 -19.47
C LEU A 69 9.52 11.41 -20.73
N LEU A 70 8.26 10.95 -20.66
CA LEU A 70 7.32 11.03 -21.78
C LEU A 70 7.01 12.48 -22.17
N TYR A 71 6.92 13.37 -21.17
CA TYR A 71 6.67 14.78 -21.37
C TYR A 71 7.85 15.50 -22.05
N ILE A 72 9.08 15.26 -21.57
CA ILE A 72 10.30 15.90 -22.13
C ILE A 72 10.60 15.45 -23.56
N CYS A 73 10.39 14.17 -23.86
CA CYS A 73 10.74 13.63 -25.17
C CYS A 73 9.65 13.84 -26.24
N ASP A 74 8.53 14.48 -25.88
CA ASP A 74 7.36 14.71 -26.75
C ASP A 74 6.90 13.45 -27.51
N TRP A 75 6.83 12.32 -26.80
CA TRP A 75 6.52 11.02 -27.38
C TRP A 75 5.03 10.83 -27.74
N ARG A 76 4.26 11.92 -27.90
CA ARG A 76 2.82 11.88 -28.21
C ARG A 76 2.50 10.99 -29.40
N HIS A 77 3.30 11.07 -30.47
CA HIS A 77 3.13 10.26 -31.67
C HIS A 77 3.33 8.76 -31.43
N ILE A 78 4.26 8.40 -30.56
CA ILE A 78 4.54 6.99 -30.18
C ILE A 78 3.40 6.50 -29.28
N VAL A 79 2.98 7.31 -28.32
CA VAL A 79 1.91 6.97 -27.38
C VAL A 79 0.59 6.71 -28.11
N GLN A 80 0.20 7.57 -29.07
CA GLN A 80 -1.01 7.38 -29.88
C GLN A 80 -0.98 6.08 -30.69
N ARG A 81 0.20 5.69 -31.18
CA ARG A 81 0.37 4.44 -31.92
C ARG A 81 0.20 3.20 -31.04
N PHE A 82 0.58 3.28 -29.77
CA PHE A 82 0.53 2.17 -28.82
C PHE A 82 -0.55 2.34 -27.74
N ILE A 83 -1.71 2.88 -28.11
CA ILE A 83 -2.88 3.00 -27.23
C ILE A 83 -3.32 1.64 -26.64
N TRP A 84 -2.96 0.54 -27.30
CA TRP A 84 -3.29 -0.81 -26.86
C TRP A 84 -2.67 -1.19 -25.51
N PHE A 85 -1.59 -0.53 -25.09
CA PHE A 85 -1.01 -0.73 -23.74
C PHE A 85 -1.96 -0.29 -22.62
N TRP A 86 -2.89 0.65 -22.87
CA TRP A 86 -3.89 1.03 -21.87
C TRP A 86 -4.84 -0.13 -21.58
N TRP A 87 -5.32 -0.78 -22.63
CA TRP A 87 -6.14 -1.99 -22.52
C TRP A 87 -5.37 -3.12 -21.84
N LEU A 88 -4.08 -3.27 -22.15
CA LEU A 88 -3.24 -4.26 -21.50
C LEU A 88 -3.07 -4.00 -20.00
N SER A 89 -2.92 -2.74 -19.58
CA SER A 89 -2.89 -2.37 -18.16
C SER A 89 -4.21 -2.70 -17.47
N LEU A 90 -5.35 -2.37 -18.08
CA LEU A 90 -6.67 -2.69 -17.51
C LEU A 90 -6.93 -4.20 -17.40
N ILE A 91 -6.61 -4.97 -18.45
CA ILE A 91 -6.72 -6.44 -18.43
C ILE A 91 -5.77 -7.02 -17.38
N SER A 92 -4.55 -6.47 -17.26
CA SER A 92 -3.61 -6.87 -16.21
C SER A 92 -4.19 -6.59 -14.82
N SER A 93 -4.83 -5.43 -14.59
CA SER A 93 -5.45 -5.11 -13.30
C SER A 93 -6.56 -6.11 -12.95
N MET A 94 -7.43 -6.44 -13.90
CA MET A 94 -8.50 -7.44 -13.71
C MET A 94 -7.94 -8.84 -13.44
N GLY A 95 -6.95 -9.26 -14.23
CA GLY A 95 -6.30 -10.56 -14.07
C GLY A 95 -5.58 -10.69 -12.73
N LEU A 96 -4.95 -9.61 -12.26
CA LEU A 96 -4.25 -9.59 -10.96
C LEU A 96 -5.23 -9.58 -9.79
N LEU A 97 -6.34 -8.88 -9.91
CA LEU A 97 -7.40 -8.91 -8.91
C LEU A 97 -7.98 -10.33 -8.79
N PHE A 98 -8.30 -10.97 -9.91
CA PHE A 98 -8.74 -12.36 -9.93
C PHE A 98 -7.69 -13.32 -9.35
N PHE A 99 -6.42 -13.12 -9.72
CA PHE A 99 -5.31 -13.93 -9.20
C PHE A 99 -5.16 -13.79 -7.68
N LEU A 100 -5.23 -12.57 -7.15
CA LEU A 100 -5.16 -12.31 -5.71
C LEU A 100 -6.37 -12.92 -4.97
N THR A 101 -7.59 -12.76 -5.49
CA THR A 101 -8.81 -13.32 -4.85
C THR A 101 -8.81 -14.85 -4.89
N TYR A 102 -8.47 -15.46 -6.03
CA TYR A 102 -8.46 -16.92 -6.17
C TYR A 102 -7.39 -17.58 -5.30
N LYS A 103 -6.20 -16.96 -5.26
CA LYS A 103 -5.03 -17.53 -4.59
C LYS A 103 -4.91 -17.13 -3.12
N SER A 104 -5.75 -16.21 -2.65
CA SER A 104 -5.93 -15.89 -1.21
C SER A 104 -6.37 -17.10 -0.38
N ASN A 105 -6.91 -18.15 -1.00
CA ASN A 105 -7.28 -19.39 -0.32
C ASN A 105 -6.10 -20.36 -0.08
N ASP A 106 -4.93 -20.11 -0.69
CA ASP A 106 -3.78 -21.04 -0.75
C ASP A 106 -2.47 -20.47 -0.12
N ASP A 107 -2.53 -19.43 0.73
CA ASP A 107 -1.35 -18.77 1.35
C ASP A 107 -0.27 -18.29 0.34
N TYR A 108 -0.63 -18.10 -0.92
CA TYR A 108 0.35 -17.86 -1.98
C TYR A 108 0.69 -16.37 -2.11
N GLN A 109 1.99 -16.07 -2.01
CA GLN A 109 2.50 -14.72 -2.28
C GLN A 109 2.73 -14.51 -3.78
N PRO A 110 2.31 -13.36 -4.35
CA PRO A 110 2.63 -13.07 -5.73
C PRO A 110 4.16 -12.97 -5.93
N PRO A 111 4.71 -13.59 -7.00
CA PRO A 111 6.11 -13.44 -7.35
C PRO A 111 6.44 -11.98 -7.68
N TRP A 112 7.66 -11.55 -7.33
CA TRP A 112 8.14 -10.17 -7.55
C TRP A 112 8.02 -9.69 -9.00
N PHE A 113 8.19 -10.60 -9.96
CA PHE A 113 8.09 -10.29 -11.38
C PHE A 113 6.70 -9.77 -11.78
N LEU A 114 5.62 -10.31 -11.21
CA LEU A 114 4.26 -9.84 -11.52
C LEU A 114 4.03 -8.41 -11.01
N ILE A 115 4.53 -8.09 -9.81
CA ILE A 115 4.44 -6.75 -9.23
C ILE A 115 5.19 -5.75 -10.13
N LEU A 116 6.40 -6.11 -10.56
CA LEU A 116 7.23 -5.23 -11.39
C LEU A 116 6.61 -4.99 -12.77
N ILE A 117 6.15 -6.05 -13.46
CA ILE A 117 5.49 -5.89 -14.76
C ILE A 117 4.27 -4.99 -14.64
N TYR A 118 3.43 -5.25 -13.64
CA TYR A 118 2.23 -4.45 -13.44
C TYR A 118 2.58 -2.98 -13.15
N ALA A 119 3.56 -2.74 -12.29
CA ALA A 119 4.04 -1.41 -11.98
C ALA A 119 4.50 -0.66 -13.25
N LEU A 120 5.24 -1.32 -14.15
CA LEU A 120 5.70 -0.73 -15.41
C LEU A 120 4.55 -0.43 -16.40
N PHE A 121 3.61 -1.35 -16.57
CA PHE A 121 2.45 -1.09 -17.45
C PHE A 121 1.55 0.00 -16.90
N ASN A 122 1.37 0.03 -15.58
CA ASN A 122 0.63 1.07 -14.89
C ASN A 122 1.32 2.43 -15.02
N SER A 123 2.65 2.50 -14.81
CA SER A 123 3.39 3.76 -14.90
C SER A 123 3.39 4.32 -16.33
N TYR A 124 3.52 3.45 -17.33
CA TYR A 124 3.36 3.84 -18.73
C TYR A 124 1.96 4.37 -19.02
N THR A 125 0.92 3.68 -18.55
CA THR A 125 -0.48 4.07 -18.79
C THR A 125 -0.81 5.41 -18.17
N VAL A 126 -0.46 5.63 -16.89
CA VAL A 126 -0.68 6.92 -16.23
C VAL A 126 0.13 8.03 -16.91
N GLY A 127 1.42 7.80 -17.17
CA GLY A 127 2.27 8.82 -17.81
C GLY A 127 1.86 9.17 -19.24
N SER A 128 1.37 8.20 -20.01
CA SER A 128 0.86 8.45 -21.35
C SER A 128 -0.44 9.24 -21.35
N ILE A 129 -1.37 8.98 -20.41
CA ILE A 129 -2.59 9.78 -20.24
C ILE A 129 -2.23 11.24 -19.94
N VAL A 130 -1.31 11.47 -19.01
CA VAL A 130 -0.86 12.83 -18.64
C VAL A 130 -0.23 13.55 -19.83
N CYS A 131 0.61 12.86 -20.60
CA CYS A 131 1.27 13.43 -21.79
C CYS A 131 0.29 13.75 -22.92
N LEU A 132 -0.73 12.91 -23.16
CA LEU A 132 -1.71 13.15 -24.23
C LEU A 132 -2.71 14.26 -23.90
N LEU A 133 -3.11 14.36 -22.63
CA LEU A 133 -4.13 15.30 -22.18
C LEU A 133 -3.54 16.61 -21.64
N ASP A 134 -2.21 16.77 -21.64
CA ASP A 134 -1.48 17.92 -21.07
C ASP A 134 -1.94 18.28 -19.65
N LEU A 135 -2.22 17.25 -18.84
CA LEU A 135 -2.74 17.42 -17.48
C LEU A 135 -1.60 17.70 -16.49
N THR A 136 -1.09 18.92 -16.48
CA THR A 136 -0.05 19.36 -15.54
C THR A 136 -0.47 19.16 -14.08
N SER A 137 -1.75 19.36 -13.75
CA SER A 137 -2.30 19.13 -12.39
C SER A 137 -2.13 17.69 -11.88
N VAL A 138 -1.96 16.71 -12.78
CA VAL A 138 -1.74 15.31 -12.37
C VAL A 138 -0.30 15.09 -11.91
N ILE A 139 0.67 15.84 -12.44
CA ILE A 139 2.06 15.80 -11.97
C ILE A 139 2.11 16.29 -10.52
N ASP A 140 1.39 17.38 -10.21
CA ASP A 140 1.27 17.96 -8.86
C ASP A 140 0.64 16.96 -7.90
N LEU A 141 -0.46 16.32 -8.33
CA LEU A 141 -1.13 15.24 -7.59
C LEU A 141 -0.14 14.11 -7.25
N LEU A 142 0.65 13.63 -8.21
CA LEU A 142 1.61 12.55 -7.99
C LEU A 142 2.71 12.95 -7.00
N ILE A 143 3.20 14.19 -7.06
CA ILE A 143 4.19 14.71 -6.11
C ILE A 143 3.58 14.78 -4.70
N LEU A 144 2.35 15.27 -4.56
CA LEU A 144 1.65 15.31 -3.27
C LEU A 144 1.44 13.90 -2.70
N LEU A 145 1.06 12.93 -3.54
CA LEU A 145 0.92 11.52 -3.14
C LEU A 145 2.26 10.92 -2.69
N PHE A 146 3.35 11.21 -3.40
CA PHE A 146 4.68 10.74 -3.02
C PHE A 146 5.11 11.26 -1.64
N ILE A 147 4.90 12.56 -1.39
CA ILE A 147 5.23 13.20 -0.10
C ILE A 147 4.33 12.67 1.01
N ALA A 148 3.04 12.47 0.74
CA ALA A 148 2.11 11.82 1.66
C ALA A 148 2.56 10.40 2.03
N SER A 149 2.94 9.58 1.03
CA SER A 149 3.49 8.24 1.27
C SER A 149 4.78 8.28 2.08
N PHE A 150 5.68 9.21 1.79
CA PHE A 150 6.92 9.39 2.54
C PHE A 150 6.66 9.76 4.00
N SER A 151 5.67 10.63 4.25
CA SER A 151 5.27 11.00 5.61
C SER A 151 4.77 9.80 6.42
N VAL A 152 3.96 8.91 5.81
CA VAL A 152 3.54 7.67 6.46
C VAL A 152 4.74 6.76 6.74
N ILE A 153 5.70 6.65 5.80
CA ILE A 153 6.94 5.89 6.03
C ILE A 153 7.69 6.45 7.25
N CYS A 154 7.88 7.77 7.34
CA CYS A 154 8.49 8.42 8.49
C CYS A 154 7.72 8.13 9.79
N PHE A 155 6.39 8.17 9.76
CA PHE A 155 5.55 7.80 10.89
C PHE A 155 5.75 6.33 11.30
N THR A 156 5.94 5.40 10.37
CA THR A 156 6.19 3.98 10.69
C THR A 156 7.61 3.68 11.21
N LEU A 157 8.52 4.65 11.20
CA LEU A 157 9.83 4.50 11.83
C LEU A 157 9.75 4.59 13.36
N GLN A 158 8.70 5.21 13.88
CA GLN A 158 8.47 5.22 15.33
C GLN A 158 7.93 3.86 15.80
N THR A 159 8.27 3.48 17.02
CA THR A 159 7.88 2.19 17.62
C THR A 159 6.87 2.33 18.76
N THR A 160 6.55 3.56 19.16
CA THR A 160 5.79 3.87 20.36
C THR A 160 4.28 3.89 20.15
N TYR A 161 3.82 4.42 19.01
CA TYR A 161 2.39 4.54 18.70
C TYR A 161 1.92 3.38 17.84
N LYS A 162 0.68 2.92 18.07
CA LYS A 162 0.03 1.91 17.21
C LYS A 162 -0.57 2.58 16.00
N PHE A 163 -0.51 1.91 14.84
CA PHE A 163 -1.16 2.44 13.64
C PHE A 163 -2.68 2.37 13.83
N LYS A 164 -3.31 3.53 13.93
CA LYS A 164 -4.77 3.66 13.95
C LYS A 164 -5.22 4.43 12.72
N SER A 165 -6.31 3.99 12.11
CA SER A 165 -6.90 4.65 10.94
C SER A 165 -7.07 6.16 11.15
N LYS A 166 -7.69 6.59 12.26
CA LYS A 166 -7.93 8.02 12.56
C LYS A 166 -6.65 8.86 12.64
N GLU A 167 -5.62 8.37 13.32
CA GLU A 167 -4.36 9.09 13.52
C GLU A 167 -3.58 9.21 12.21
N SER A 168 -3.56 8.13 11.41
CA SER A 168 -2.89 8.13 10.11
C SER A 168 -3.62 9.00 9.08
N ILE A 169 -4.96 9.05 9.08
CA ILE A 169 -5.73 9.94 8.20
C ILE A 169 -5.40 11.39 8.50
N PHE A 170 -5.40 11.77 9.79
CA PHE A 170 -5.08 13.13 10.20
C PHE A 170 -3.68 13.53 9.75
N LEU A 171 -2.69 12.66 9.98
CA LEU A 171 -1.31 12.89 9.54
C LEU A 171 -1.23 13.13 8.04
N VAL A 172 -1.84 12.27 7.22
CA VAL A 172 -1.74 12.39 5.77
C VAL A 172 -2.46 13.65 5.27
N CYS A 173 -3.66 13.93 5.75
CA CYS A 173 -4.38 15.16 5.41
C CYS A 173 -3.57 16.42 5.76
N THR A 174 -3.01 16.48 6.97
CA THR A 174 -2.15 17.60 7.38
C THR A 174 -0.92 17.72 6.48
N THR A 175 -0.28 16.60 6.12
CA THR A 175 0.90 16.65 5.26
C THR A 175 0.60 17.16 3.86
N ILE A 176 -0.55 16.79 3.28
CA ILE A 176 -0.97 17.29 1.97
C ILE A 176 -1.28 18.79 2.04
N ILE A 177 -2.00 19.24 3.07
CA ILE A 177 -2.34 20.66 3.25
C ILE A 177 -1.06 21.50 3.41
N VAL A 178 -0.13 21.08 4.28
CA VAL A 178 1.13 21.78 4.53
C VAL A 178 2.00 21.79 3.27
N THR A 179 2.13 20.65 2.60
CA THR A 179 2.94 20.53 1.37
C THR A 179 2.34 21.38 0.25
N SER A 180 1.03 21.35 0.07
CA SER A 180 0.31 22.18 -0.89
C SER A 180 0.55 23.67 -0.65
N PHE A 181 0.52 24.11 0.61
CA PHE A 181 0.77 25.50 0.96
C PHE A 181 2.22 25.94 0.67
N ILE A 182 3.19 25.03 0.79
CA ILE A 182 4.61 25.31 0.52
C ILE A 182 4.92 25.23 -0.98
N LEU A 183 4.42 24.22 -1.69
CA LEU A 183 4.81 23.89 -3.05
C LEU A 183 4.13 24.75 -4.12
N HIS A 184 2.81 25.03 -3.97
CA HIS A 184 2.08 25.76 -5.01
C HIS A 184 2.60 27.19 -5.21
N PRO A 185 2.88 28.01 -4.17
CA PRO A 185 3.41 29.36 -4.38
C PRO A 185 4.77 29.40 -5.10
N LEU A 186 5.52 28.28 -5.10
CA LEU A 186 6.86 28.20 -5.66
C LEU A 186 6.90 27.66 -7.10
N VAL A 187 5.95 26.78 -7.48
CA VAL A 187 6.08 25.97 -8.71
C VAL A 187 4.82 26.02 -9.60
N PHE A 188 3.62 26.20 -9.05
CA PHE A 188 2.37 25.94 -9.78
C PHE A 188 1.30 27.02 -9.56
N SER A 189 0.36 27.13 -10.50
CA SER A 189 -0.76 28.08 -10.38
C SER A 189 -1.77 27.64 -9.32
N ILE A 190 -2.25 28.57 -8.48
CA ILE A 190 -3.23 28.31 -7.41
C ILE A 190 -4.54 27.72 -7.95
N ILE A 191 -4.88 28.00 -9.21
CA ILE A 191 -6.09 27.49 -9.86
C ILE A 191 -5.99 25.98 -10.10
N ASP A 192 -4.80 25.50 -10.49
CA ASP A 192 -4.55 24.08 -10.78
C ASP A 192 -4.32 23.27 -9.49
N ALA A 193 -4.02 23.95 -8.39
CA ALA A 193 -3.84 23.35 -7.06
C ALA A 193 -5.13 22.70 -6.52
N PHE A 194 -6.29 23.32 -6.75
CA PHE A 194 -7.55 22.85 -6.16
C PHE A 194 -7.94 21.42 -6.60
N PRO A 195 -7.96 21.08 -7.90
CA PRO A 195 -8.26 19.71 -8.33
C PRO A 195 -7.18 18.72 -7.87
N ALA A 196 -5.89 19.10 -7.93
CA ALA A 196 -4.79 18.24 -7.50
C ALA A 196 -4.88 17.88 -6.01
N VAL A 197 -5.09 18.87 -5.14
CA VAL A 197 -5.21 18.67 -3.68
C VAL A 197 -6.45 17.86 -3.32
N SER A 198 -7.59 18.15 -3.97
CA SER A 198 -8.85 17.43 -3.70
C SER A 198 -8.71 15.94 -4.00
N ILE A 199 -8.14 15.59 -5.15
CA ILE A 199 -7.91 14.20 -5.54
C ILE A 199 -6.82 13.57 -4.67
N ALA A 200 -5.76 14.30 -4.30
CA ALA A 200 -4.69 13.81 -3.44
C ALA A 200 -5.20 13.39 -2.05
N ILE A 201 -6.06 14.21 -1.45
CA ILE A 201 -6.68 13.92 -0.14
C ILE A 201 -7.56 12.67 -0.26
N LEU A 202 -8.38 12.60 -1.30
CA LEU A 202 -9.29 11.48 -1.54
C LEU A 202 -8.52 10.16 -1.73
N LEU A 203 -7.53 10.13 -2.62
CA LEU A 203 -6.70 8.94 -2.86
C LEU A 203 -5.91 8.53 -1.61
N SER A 204 -5.40 9.51 -0.87
CA SER A 204 -4.66 9.22 0.37
C SER A 204 -5.54 8.65 1.47
N LEU A 205 -6.79 9.10 1.57
CA LEU A 205 -7.78 8.55 2.49
C LEU A 205 -8.05 7.07 2.16
N PHE A 206 -8.22 6.76 0.87
CA PHE A 206 -8.38 5.38 0.40
C PHE A 206 -7.16 4.51 0.76
N PHE A 207 -5.93 4.96 0.50
CA PHE A 207 -4.74 4.18 0.85
C PHE A 207 -4.59 3.90 2.34
N VAL A 208 -4.94 4.86 3.20
CA VAL A 208 -4.90 4.65 4.65
C VAL A 208 -6.00 3.67 5.08
N PHE A 209 -7.19 3.77 4.50
CA PHE A 209 -8.29 2.84 4.78
C PHE A 209 -7.96 1.41 4.32
N ASP A 210 -7.45 1.25 3.11
CA ASP A 210 -7.01 -0.04 2.57
C ASP A 210 -5.91 -0.65 3.43
N THR A 211 -4.90 0.15 3.83
CA THR A 211 -3.84 -0.32 4.74
C THR A 211 -4.41 -0.81 6.06
N TRP A 212 -5.35 -0.07 6.65
CA TRP A 212 -5.98 -0.46 7.91
C TRP A 212 -6.73 -1.78 7.78
N TYR A 213 -7.52 -1.94 6.71
CA TYR A 213 -8.24 -3.19 6.43
C TYR A 213 -7.31 -4.37 6.16
N MET A 214 -6.20 -4.13 5.44
CA MET A 214 -5.21 -5.17 5.15
C MET A 214 -4.46 -5.62 6.40
N MET A 215 -4.22 -4.73 7.35
CA MET A 215 -3.65 -5.13 8.64
C MET A 215 -4.58 -6.05 9.44
N ASP A 216 -5.89 -5.89 9.29
CA ASP A 216 -6.88 -6.69 10.00
C ASP A 216 -7.05 -8.09 9.39
N ASN A 217 -6.89 -8.22 8.08
CA ASN A 217 -7.19 -9.45 7.35
C ASN A 217 -5.97 -10.24 6.87
N MET A 218 -4.78 -9.64 6.78
CA MET A 218 -3.59 -10.29 6.22
C MET A 218 -2.57 -10.67 7.28
N ASN A 219 -1.82 -11.74 7.00
CA ASN A 219 -0.71 -12.18 7.83
C ASN A 219 0.56 -11.35 7.53
N LYS A 220 1.48 -11.24 8.50
CA LYS A 220 2.73 -10.46 8.39
C LYS A 220 3.63 -10.89 7.23
N TYR A 221 3.50 -12.14 6.77
CA TYR A 221 4.29 -12.70 5.69
C TYR A 221 3.76 -12.32 4.30
N GLU A 222 2.50 -11.92 4.18
CA GLU A 222 1.80 -11.67 2.91
C GLU A 222 1.95 -10.24 2.39
N TYR A 223 2.96 -9.51 2.88
CA TYR A 223 3.17 -8.10 2.57
C TYR A 223 3.34 -7.80 1.06
N LYS A 224 3.74 -8.79 0.24
CA LYS A 224 3.85 -8.64 -1.21
C LYS A 224 2.49 -8.57 -1.90
N GLY A 225 1.56 -9.44 -1.51
CA GLY A 225 0.18 -9.40 -1.98
C GLY A 225 -0.51 -8.12 -1.52
N ALA A 226 -0.22 -7.73 -0.29
CA ALA A 226 -0.66 -6.46 0.26
C ALA A 226 -0.17 -5.25 -0.57
N ALA A 227 1.13 -5.16 -0.82
CA ALA A 227 1.70 -4.07 -1.62
C ALA A 227 1.16 -4.05 -3.06
N MET A 228 0.97 -5.23 -3.65
CA MET A 228 0.38 -5.36 -4.98
C MET A 228 -1.05 -4.83 -5.04
N GLN A 229 -1.85 -5.13 -4.02
CA GLN A 229 -3.22 -4.63 -3.89
C GLN A 229 -3.25 -3.10 -3.83
N LEU A 230 -2.39 -2.47 -3.00
CA LEU A 230 -2.32 -1.00 -2.99
C LEU A 230 -1.89 -0.40 -4.33
N ILE A 231 -1.01 -1.07 -5.08
CA ILE A 231 -0.63 -0.61 -6.43
C ILE A 231 -1.81 -0.73 -7.41
N LEU A 232 -2.66 -1.75 -7.27
CA LEU A 232 -3.89 -1.90 -8.07
C LEU A 232 -4.89 -0.79 -7.72
N ASP A 233 -5.10 -0.54 -6.43
CA ASP A 233 -6.07 0.43 -5.93
C ASP A 233 -5.69 1.90 -6.27
N LEU A 234 -4.43 2.17 -6.65
CA LEU A 234 -4.01 3.48 -7.19
C LEU A 234 -4.75 3.86 -8.49
N LEU A 235 -5.00 2.89 -9.38
CA LEU A 235 -5.67 3.14 -10.66
C LEU A 235 -7.19 3.02 -10.50
N VAL A 236 -7.63 1.95 -9.83
CA VAL A 236 -9.05 1.73 -9.55
C VAL A 236 -9.21 1.16 -8.14
N PRO A 237 -9.78 1.91 -7.17
CA PRO A 237 -9.88 1.51 -5.77
C PRO A 237 -10.99 0.47 -5.55
N PHE A 238 -10.88 -0.68 -6.20
CA PHE A 238 -11.90 -1.73 -6.20
C PHE A 238 -12.13 -2.32 -4.81
N LYS A 239 -11.06 -2.54 -4.04
CA LYS A 239 -11.17 -3.25 -2.76
C LYS A 239 -11.88 -2.42 -1.70
N CYS A 240 -11.56 -1.13 -1.61
CA CYS A 240 -12.29 -0.23 -0.73
C CYS A 240 -13.78 -0.16 -1.11
N ILE A 241 -14.10 -0.05 -2.40
CA ILE A 241 -15.50 0.05 -2.87
C ILE A 241 -16.27 -1.25 -2.54
N HIS A 242 -15.65 -2.41 -2.79
CA HIS A 242 -16.26 -3.70 -2.47
C HIS A 242 -16.62 -3.79 -0.97
N HIS A 243 -15.68 -3.44 -0.09
CA HIS A 243 -15.93 -3.52 1.33
C HIS A 243 -16.97 -2.50 1.82
N MET A 244 -16.97 -1.28 1.28
CA MET A 244 -18.03 -0.30 1.56
C MET A 244 -19.42 -0.83 1.14
N SER A 245 -19.49 -1.58 0.04
CA SER A 245 -20.75 -2.18 -0.42
C SER A 245 -21.23 -3.30 0.50
N GLU A 246 -20.32 -4.11 1.04
CA GLU A 246 -20.62 -5.18 2.00
C GLU A 246 -21.15 -4.60 3.32
N LEU A 247 -20.49 -3.58 3.87
CA LEU A 247 -20.97 -2.88 5.07
C LEU A 247 -22.35 -2.28 4.84
N SER A 248 -22.61 -1.72 3.66
CA SER A 248 -23.95 -1.18 3.35
C SER A 248 -25.03 -2.25 3.27
N ALA A 249 -24.67 -3.50 2.95
CA ALA A 249 -25.61 -4.61 2.86
C ALA A 249 -25.97 -5.21 4.22
N GLU A 250 -25.10 -5.10 5.24
CA GLU A 250 -25.38 -5.60 6.60
C GLU A 250 -26.34 -4.71 7.41
N TYR A 251 -26.58 -3.47 6.97
CA TYR A 251 -27.47 -2.52 7.65
C TYR A 251 -28.90 -2.45 7.05
N TRP A 252 -29.28 -3.43 6.23
CA TRP A 252 -30.64 -3.64 5.71
C TRP A 252 -31.10 -5.08 5.94
#